data_AF-A0A7Y5T700-F1
#
_entry.id   AF-A0A7Y5T700-F1
#
_cell.length_a   1.000
_cell.length_b   1.000
_cell.length_c   1.000
_cell.angle_alpha   90.00
_cell.angle_beta   90.00
_cell.angle_gamma   90.00
#
_symmetry.space_group_name_H-M   'P 1'
#
loop_
_entity.id
_entity.type
_entity.pdbx_description
1 polymer ?
#
loop_
_entity_poly.entity_id
_entity_poly.type
_entity_poly.pdbx_seq_one_letter_code
_entity_poly.pdbx_strand_id
1 'polypeptide(L)'
;MKKTWAAGVLAVLALVLTGCGNNDDEEASKAISASIMKEQKSSSQSSQFFTMDKKDADCIGNGLVDKIGVDQLREYGVLTKDNKTKDDVTNVKMTTADAKSATDVLFTCTDVENMMQKAMSRSGQVPAEMKACINKVMTEENLRAMFEKIFAGKQDEAQKALIQPMMKCAIGSGGSGG
;
A
#
# COMPACT_ATOMS: atom_id res chain seq x y z
N MET A 1 -20.37 13.77 64.99
CA MET A 1 -20.95 13.61 63.65
C MET A 1 -21.35 14.98 63.10
N LYS A 2 -20.63 15.53 62.12
CA LYS A 2 -21.10 16.49 61.10
C LYS A 2 -19.98 16.70 60.08
N LYS A 3 -20.37 16.59 58.81
CA LYS A 3 -19.58 16.18 57.65
C LYS A 3 -18.69 17.30 57.12
N THR A 4 -17.43 16.98 56.88
CA THR A 4 -16.50 17.69 56.00
C THR A 4 -16.89 17.44 54.54
N TRP A 5 -17.02 18.51 53.75
CA TRP A 5 -17.02 18.44 52.29
C TRP A 5 -15.88 19.34 51.82
N ALA A 6 -14.77 18.71 51.44
CA ALA A 6 -13.59 19.38 50.92
C ALA A 6 -13.83 19.77 49.46
N ALA A 7 -13.51 21.03 49.18
CA ALA A 7 -13.53 21.66 47.88
C ALA A 7 -12.56 20.97 46.90
N GLY A 8 -12.92 21.07 45.62
CA GLY A 8 -12.24 20.44 44.51
C GLY A 8 -10.79 20.87 44.32
N VAL A 9 -9.98 19.93 43.85
CA VAL A 9 -8.72 20.17 43.16
C VAL A 9 -8.97 19.80 41.70
N LEU A 10 -9.21 20.85 40.91
CA LEU A 10 -9.17 20.83 39.46
C LEU A 10 -7.71 20.79 39.00
N ALA A 11 -7.47 20.05 37.91
CA ALA A 11 -6.38 20.21 36.94
C ALA A 11 -4.93 20.02 37.44
N VAL A 12 -4.30 18.92 37.01
CA VAL A 12 -3.26 18.90 35.96
C VAL A 12 -3.20 17.46 35.43
N LEU A 13 -4.04 17.12 34.44
CA LEU A 13 -3.69 16.02 33.55
C LEU A 13 -2.51 16.53 32.73
N ALA A 14 -1.31 16.09 33.11
CA ALA A 14 -0.13 16.16 32.27
C ALA A 14 -0.38 15.25 31.06
N LEU A 15 -1.18 15.74 30.10
CA LEU A 15 -1.10 15.33 28.71
C LEU A 15 0.25 15.82 28.21
N VAL A 16 1.28 15.06 28.56
CA VAL A 16 2.56 15.08 27.88
C VAL A 16 2.23 14.58 26.48
N LEU A 17 1.76 15.50 25.63
CA LEU A 17 1.77 15.36 24.19
C LEU A 17 3.25 15.25 23.83
N THR A 18 3.75 14.03 23.89
CA THR A 18 4.97 13.58 23.25
C THR A 18 4.81 13.78 21.75
N GLY A 19 4.97 15.04 21.33
CA GLY A 19 5.46 15.37 20.01
C GLY A 19 6.95 15.04 19.99
N CYS A 20 7.26 13.75 19.86
CA CYS A 20 8.58 13.24 19.54
C CYS A 20 8.34 12.18 18.48
N GLY A 21 8.88 12.37 17.27
CA GLY A 21 9.02 11.27 16.32
C GLY A 21 9.71 10.15 17.06
N ASN A 22 8.98 9.07 17.31
CA ASN A 22 9.50 7.99 18.11
C ASN A 22 10.64 7.35 17.29
N ASN A 23 11.76 7.03 17.93
CA ASN A 23 12.91 6.46 17.23
C ASN A 23 12.52 5.15 16.49
N ASP A 24 11.48 4.48 17.02
CA ASP A 24 10.83 3.32 16.39
C ASP A 24 10.17 3.62 15.05
N ASP A 25 9.53 4.79 14.89
CA ASP A 25 8.80 5.16 13.68
C ASP A 25 9.79 5.37 12.53
N GLU A 26 10.89 6.08 12.81
CA GLU A 26 11.98 6.31 11.87
C GLU A 26 12.72 5.00 11.51
N GLU A 27 12.92 4.10 12.48
CA GLU A 27 13.52 2.80 12.24
C GLU A 27 12.61 1.92 11.37
N ALA A 28 11.32 1.85 11.70
CA ALA A 28 10.32 1.11 10.96
C ALA A 28 10.17 1.60 9.51
N SER A 29 10.09 2.92 9.31
CA SER A 29 9.92 3.48 7.96
C SER A 29 11.14 3.20 7.09
N LYS A 30 12.35 3.34 7.65
CA LYS A 30 13.60 3.00 6.96
C LYS A 30 13.70 1.51 6.66
N ALA A 31 13.27 0.64 7.57
CA ALA A 31 13.26 -0.80 7.35
C ALA A 31 12.33 -1.18 6.19
N ILE A 32 11.13 -0.61 6.14
CA ILE A 32 10.17 -0.84 5.04
C ILE A 32 10.78 -0.37 3.71
N SER A 33 11.28 0.86 3.66
CA SER A 33 11.94 1.40 2.45
C SER A 33 13.11 0.53 1.98
N ALA A 34 13.98 0.13 2.91
CA ALA A 34 15.12 -0.74 2.60
C ALA A 34 14.65 -2.11 2.05
N SER A 35 13.56 -2.65 2.58
CA SER A 35 12.96 -3.89 2.09
C SER A 35 12.48 -3.77 0.65
N ILE A 36 11.73 -2.71 0.33
CA ILE A 36 11.24 -2.43 -1.03
C ILE A 36 12.44 -2.36 -2.00
N MET A 37 13.48 -1.60 -1.63
CA MET A 37 14.70 -1.49 -2.44
C MET A 37 15.47 -2.82 -2.59
N LYS A 38 15.45 -3.68 -1.56
CA LYS A 38 16.10 -4.99 -1.59
C LYS A 38 15.35 -5.96 -2.50
N GLU A 39 14.02 -5.99 -2.44
CA GLU A 39 13.17 -6.87 -3.27
C GLU A 39 13.33 -6.55 -4.76
N GLN A 40 13.41 -5.27 -5.10
CA GLN A 40 13.68 -4.85 -6.47
C GLN A 40 15.00 -5.39 -7.02
N LYS A 41 16.06 -5.35 -6.20
CA LYS A 41 17.41 -5.81 -6.58
C LYS A 41 17.53 -7.33 -6.62
N SER A 42 16.70 -8.05 -5.85
CA SER A 42 16.80 -9.50 -5.68
C SER A 42 15.97 -10.29 -6.70
N SER A 43 15.00 -9.68 -7.36
CA SER A 43 14.10 -10.40 -8.27
C SER A 43 14.56 -10.27 -9.73
N SER A 44 15.29 -11.26 -10.24
CA SER A 44 15.89 -11.19 -11.57
C SER A 44 14.91 -11.20 -12.77
N GLN A 45 13.59 -11.36 -12.57
CA GLN A 45 12.60 -11.41 -13.68
C GLN A 45 11.22 -10.78 -13.39
N SER A 46 10.76 -10.68 -12.14
CA SER A 46 9.41 -10.20 -11.78
C SER A 46 9.37 -8.79 -11.15
N SER A 47 10.47 -8.27 -10.60
CA SER A 47 10.53 -6.89 -10.07
C SER A 47 10.80 -5.83 -11.14
N GLN A 48 11.12 -6.23 -12.38
CA GLN A 48 11.25 -5.28 -13.50
C GLN A 48 9.95 -4.53 -13.81
N PHE A 49 8.81 -5.02 -13.30
CA PHE A 49 7.50 -4.39 -13.48
C PHE A 49 7.29 -3.18 -12.56
N PHE A 50 7.91 -3.14 -11.38
CA PHE A 50 7.74 -2.07 -10.40
C PHE A 50 9.09 -1.52 -9.97
N THR A 51 9.73 -0.77 -10.88
CA THR A 51 10.92 0.01 -10.55
C THR A 51 10.49 1.35 -9.95
N MET A 52 10.51 1.43 -8.64
CA MET A 52 10.37 2.66 -7.84
C MET A 52 11.74 3.10 -7.34
N ASP A 53 11.97 4.40 -7.22
CA ASP A 53 13.23 4.93 -6.72
C ASP A 53 13.27 4.90 -5.18
N LYS A 54 14.41 5.28 -4.61
CA LYS A 54 14.56 5.34 -3.16
C LYS A 54 13.62 6.35 -2.52
N LYS A 55 13.30 7.45 -3.22
CA LYS A 55 12.44 8.50 -2.69
C LYS A 55 11.00 8.01 -2.55
N ASP A 56 10.51 7.28 -3.54
CA ASP A 56 9.21 6.63 -3.54
C ASP A 56 9.11 5.59 -2.43
N ALA A 57 10.15 4.77 -2.25
CA ALA A 57 10.20 3.78 -1.17
C ALA A 57 10.27 4.40 0.22
N ASP A 58 11.05 5.48 0.39
CA ASP A 58 11.09 6.26 1.63
C ASP A 58 9.72 6.92 1.90
N CYS A 59 9.04 7.42 0.87
CA CYS A 59 7.68 7.96 0.97
C CYS A 59 6.68 6.90 1.44
N ILE A 60 6.71 5.70 0.84
CA ILE A 60 5.84 4.59 1.23
C ILE A 60 6.11 4.16 2.67
N GLY A 61 7.38 3.99 3.04
CA GLY A 61 7.78 3.62 4.40
C GLY A 61 7.25 4.60 5.44
N ASN A 62 7.46 5.90 5.21
CA ASN A 62 6.95 6.95 6.10
C ASN A 62 5.42 6.96 6.12
N GLY A 63 4.77 6.95 4.95
CA GLY A 63 3.32 7.01 4.85
C GLY A 63 2.62 5.83 5.53
N LEU A 64 3.17 4.60 5.44
CA LEU A 64 2.61 3.44 6.12
C LEU A 64 2.71 3.56 7.63
N VAL A 65 3.87 4.00 8.15
CA VAL A 65 4.05 4.24 9.59
C VAL A 65 3.13 5.37 10.06
N ASP A 66 3.04 6.47 9.33
CA ASP A 66 2.22 7.63 9.68
C ASP A 66 0.71 7.34 9.66
N LYS A 67 0.24 6.50 8.72
CA LYS A 67 -1.20 6.23 8.53
C LYS A 67 -1.72 5.02 9.30
N ILE A 68 -0.88 4.00 9.49
CA ILE A 68 -1.29 2.72 10.10
C ILE A 68 -0.68 2.59 11.50
N GLY A 69 0.55 3.05 11.69
CA GLY A 69 1.29 2.91 12.95
C GLY A 69 2.17 1.67 13.00
N VAL A 70 3.30 1.78 13.70
CA VAL A 70 4.28 0.68 13.85
C VAL A 70 3.67 -0.55 14.50
N ASP A 71 2.86 -0.38 15.55
CA ASP A 71 2.28 -1.50 16.28
C ASP A 71 1.34 -2.34 15.41
N GLN A 72 0.47 -1.69 14.63
CA GLN A 72 -0.42 -2.37 13.69
C GLN A 72 0.36 -3.04 12.56
N LEU A 73 1.42 -2.39 12.04
CA LEU A 73 2.30 -3.00 11.05
C LEU A 73 3.02 -4.25 11.60
N ARG A 74 3.35 -4.30 12.89
CA ARG A 74 3.86 -5.50 13.58
C ARG A 74 2.79 -6.57 13.73
N GLU A 75 1.57 -6.20 14.12
CA GLU A 75 0.42 -7.12 14.23
C GLU A 75 0.10 -7.78 12.89
N TYR A 76 0.13 -7.00 11.81
CA TYR A 76 -0.04 -7.49 10.45
C TYR A 76 1.15 -8.32 9.94
N GLY A 77 2.26 -8.32 10.66
CA GLY A 77 3.46 -9.08 10.33
C GLY A 77 4.31 -8.44 9.24
N VAL A 78 4.03 -7.19 8.86
CA VAL A 78 4.88 -6.39 7.96
C VAL A 78 6.23 -6.14 8.64
N LEU A 79 6.19 -5.86 9.94
CA LEU A 79 7.36 -5.66 10.80
C LEU A 79 7.47 -6.79 11.85
N THR A 80 8.70 -7.09 12.25
CA THR A 80 9.00 -7.85 13.47
C THR A 80 8.94 -6.93 14.68
N LYS A 81 8.99 -7.51 15.89
CA LYS A 81 9.05 -6.73 17.14
C LYS A 81 10.25 -5.78 17.21
N ASP A 82 11.30 -6.08 16.45
CA ASP A 82 12.53 -5.29 16.38
C ASP A 82 12.55 -4.36 15.14
N ASN A 83 11.37 -3.98 14.62
CA ASN A 83 11.22 -3.08 13.45
C ASN A 83 11.93 -3.53 12.17
N LYS A 84 12.14 -4.84 11.99
CA LYS A 84 12.66 -5.39 10.72
C LYS A 84 11.52 -5.88 9.86
N THR A 85 11.63 -5.76 8.54
CA THR A 85 10.65 -6.40 7.66
C THR A 85 10.83 -7.91 7.64
N LYS A 86 9.72 -8.64 7.49
CA LYS A 86 9.78 -10.09 7.24
C LYS A 86 9.98 -10.36 5.75
N ASP A 87 10.57 -11.51 5.42
CA ASP A 87 10.83 -11.89 4.04
C ASP A 87 9.56 -12.23 3.23
N ASP A 88 8.41 -12.46 3.88
CA ASP A 88 7.11 -12.64 3.22
C ASP A 88 6.12 -11.54 3.63
N VAL A 89 6.28 -10.37 3.03
CA VAL A 89 5.33 -9.24 3.13
C VAL A 89 4.19 -9.34 2.12
N THR A 90 4.04 -10.46 1.41
CA THR A 90 3.04 -10.59 0.34
C THR A 90 1.69 -11.13 0.82
N ASN A 91 1.64 -11.69 2.03
CA ASN A 91 0.46 -12.32 2.63
C ASN A 91 -0.08 -11.54 3.84
N VAL A 92 -0.07 -10.20 3.74
CA VAL A 92 -0.62 -9.33 4.79
C VAL A 92 -2.15 -9.37 4.76
N LYS A 93 -2.78 -9.35 5.94
CA LYS A 93 -4.24 -9.30 6.11
C LYS A 93 -4.62 -8.07 6.92
N MET A 94 -4.51 -6.90 6.30
CA MET A 94 -4.90 -5.64 6.92
C MET A 94 -6.41 -5.53 7.08
N THR A 95 -6.87 -4.69 7.99
CA THR A 95 -8.29 -4.30 8.02
C THR A 95 -8.65 -3.56 6.73
N THR A 96 -9.94 -3.44 6.42
CA THR A 96 -10.38 -2.66 5.24
C THR A 96 -9.95 -1.20 5.32
N ALA A 97 -9.94 -0.61 6.52
CA ALA A 97 -9.48 0.76 6.72
C ALA A 97 -7.98 0.90 6.46
N ASP A 98 -7.17 0.00 7.00
CA ASP A 98 -5.70 0.06 6.85
C ASP A 98 -5.24 -0.35 5.46
N ALA A 99 -5.93 -1.28 4.80
CA ALA A 99 -5.70 -1.62 3.41
C ALA A 99 -5.97 -0.43 2.47
N LYS A 100 -7.02 0.35 2.77
CA LYS A 100 -7.30 1.61 2.07
C LYS A 100 -6.21 2.64 2.35
N SER A 101 -5.81 2.83 3.59
CA SER A 101 -4.70 3.74 3.96
C SER A 101 -3.39 3.35 3.26
N ALA A 102 -3.03 2.07 3.23
CA ALA A 102 -1.86 1.57 2.53
C ALA A 102 -1.92 1.84 1.03
N THR A 103 -3.10 1.64 0.43
CA THR A 103 -3.34 1.96 -0.98
C THR A 103 -3.20 3.47 -1.24
N ASP A 104 -3.82 4.30 -0.41
CA ASP A 104 -3.72 5.76 -0.53
C ASP A 104 -2.26 6.24 -0.45
N VAL A 105 -1.47 5.68 0.46
CA VAL A 105 -0.03 5.95 0.56
C VAL A 105 0.69 5.54 -0.72
N LEU A 106 0.47 4.32 -1.21
CA LEU A 106 1.12 3.81 -2.43
C LEU A 106 0.86 4.75 -3.63
N PHE A 107 -0.40 5.15 -3.84
CA PHE A 107 -0.79 6.01 -4.96
C PHE A 107 -0.40 7.48 -4.78
N THR A 108 -0.23 7.95 -3.54
CA THR A 108 0.29 9.30 -3.28
C THR A 108 1.80 9.35 -3.49
N CYS A 109 2.51 8.28 -3.14
CA CYS A 109 3.96 8.19 -3.26
C CYS A 109 4.43 7.78 -4.65
N THR A 110 3.58 7.13 -5.45
CA THR A 110 3.97 6.63 -6.76
C THR A 110 2.87 6.80 -7.80
N ASP A 111 3.28 7.02 -9.04
CA ASP A 111 2.40 7.00 -10.20
C ASP A 111 2.20 5.55 -10.67
N VAL A 112 1.33 4.83 -9.96
CA VAL A 112 1.08 3.39 -10.15
C VAL A 112 0.57 3.10 -11.57
N GLU A 113 -0.29 3.97 -12.12
CA GLU A 113 -0.81 3.83 -13.49
C GLU A 113 0.34 3.84 -14.51
N ASN A 114 1.16 4.89 -14.48
CA ASN A 114 2.27 5.06 -15.40
C ASN A 114 3.34 3.98 -15.19
N MET A 115 3.59 3.58 -13.94
CA MET A 115 4.52 2.49 -13.64
C MET A 115 4.06 1.20 -14.32
N MET A 116 2.78 0.87 -14.21
CA MET A 116 2.26 -0.35 -14.81
C MET A 116 2.14 -0.27 -16.34
N GLN A 117 1.83 0.90 -16.91
CA GLN A 117 1.90 1.16 -18.35
C GLN A 117 3.32 0.99 -18.91
N LYS A 118 4.33 1.53 -18.22
CA LYS A 118 5.74 1.35 -18.57
C LYS A 118 6.13 -0.12 -18.51
N ALA A 119 5.70 -0.83 -17.47
CA ALA A 119 5.98 -2.24 -17.29
C ALA A 119 5.43 -3.09 -18.45
N MET A 120 4.18 -2.86 -18.86
CA MET A 120 3.58 -3.53 -20.02
C MET A 120 4.23 -3.14 -21.33
N SER A 121 4.66 -1.89 -21.48
CA SER A 121 5.36 -1.45 -22.69
C SER A 121 6.73 -2.10 -22.83
N ARG A 122 7.43 -2.33 -21.71
CA ARG A 122 8.72 -3.02 -21.65
C ARG A 122 8.61 -4.52 -21.89
N SER A 123 7.51 -5.13 -21.44
CA SER A 123 7.32 -6.58 -21.61
C SER A 123 7.11 -6.99 -23.07
N GLY A 124 6.75 -6.06 -23.96
CA GLY A 124 6.55 -6.29 -25.40
C GLY A 124 5.42 -7.27 -25.74
N GLN A 125 4.69 -7.75 -24.73
CA GLN A 125 3.75 -8.88 -24.83
C GLN A 125 2.29 -8.44 -25.04
N VAL A 126 2.04 -7.13 -25.17
CA VAL A 126 0.69 -6.59 -25.36
C VAL A 126 0.50 -6.16 -26.82
N PRO A 127 -0.34 -6.86 -27.61
CA PRO A 127 -0.72 -6.42 -28.95
C PRO A 127 -1.30 -5.02 -28.95
N ALA A 128 -1.09 -4.27 -30.04
CA ALA A 128 -1.58 -2.90 -30.16
C ALA A 128 -3.11 -2.82 -30.01
N GLU A 129 -3.85 -3.80 -30.54
CA GLU A 129 -5.30 -3.90 -30.34
C GLU A 129 -5.72 -4.04 -28.87
N MET A 130 -4.89 -4.65 -28.01
CA MET A 130 -5.18 -4.78 -26.59
C MET A 130 -4.77 -3.54 -25.78
N LYS A 131 -3.85 -2.69 -26.26
CA LYS A 131 -3.39 -1.51 -25.49
C LYS A 131 -4.52 -0.54 -25.15
N ALA A 132 -5.40 -0.25 -26.11
CA ALA A 132 -6.54 0.63 -25.86
C ALA A 132 -7.48 0.04 -24.80
N CYS A 133 -7.60 -1.28 -24.81
CA CYS A 133 -8.43 -1.99 -23.85
C CYS A 133 -7.83 -1.98 -22.44
N ILE A 134 -6.55 -2.28 -22.34
CA ILE A 134 -5.78 -2.26 -21.11
C ILE A 134 -5.78 -0.87 -20.48
N ASN A 135 -5.55 0.18 -21.26
CA ASN A 135 -5.56 1.56 -20.77
C ASN A 135 -6.94 1.98 -20.22
N LYS A 136 -8.04 1.43 -20.76
CA LYS A 136 -9.40 1.67 -20.23
C LYS A 136 -9.67 0.95 -18.91
N VAL A 137 -8.97 -0.14 -18.66
CA VAL A 137 -9.15 -0.97 -17.45
C VAL A 137 -8.19 -0.56 -16.35
N MET A 138 -6.97 -0.17 -16.71
CA MET A 138 -5.91 0.19 -15.77
C MET A 138 -5.99 1.67 -15.39
N THR A 139 -7.17 2.05 -14.93
CA THR A 139 -7.44 3.35 -14.32
C THR A 139 -7.12 3.31 -12.84
N GLU A 140 -6.83 4.47 -12.27
CA GLU A 140 -6.44 4.67 -10.88
C GLU A 140 -7.47 4.02 -9.96
N GLU A 141 -8.75 4.22 -10.25
CA GLU A 141 -9.87 3.62 -9.51
C GLU A 141 -9.78 2.09 -9.47
N ASN A 142 -9.60 1.44 -10.63
CA ASN A 142 -9.54 -0.02 -10.70
C ASN A 142 -8.26 -0.57 -10.05
N LEU A 143 -7.15 0.15 -10.19
CA LEU A 143 -5.89 -0.23 -9.56
C LEU A 143 -5.95 -0.07 -8.04
N ARG A 144 -6.53 1.02 -7.53
CA ARG A 144 -6.78 1.22 -6.10
C ARG A 144 -7.65 0.10 -5.56
N ALA A 145 -8.77 -0.20 -6.22
CA ALA A 145 -9.65 -1.29 -5.81
C ALA A 145 -8.89 -2.64 -5.78
N MET A 146 -8.01 -2.91 -6.73
CA MET A 146 -7.15 -4.10 -6.68
C MET A 146 -6.22 -4.08 -5.46
N PHE A 147 -5.43 -3.00 -5.29
CA PHE A 147 -4.43 -2.91 -4.21
C PHE A 147 -5.07 -2.96 -2.81
N GLU A 148 -6.25 -2.35 -2.62
CA GLU A 148 -7.02 -2.48 -1.39
C GLU A 148 -7.34 -3.95 -1.07
N LYS A 149 -7.72 -4.73 -2.08
CA LYS A 149 -7.99 -6.15 -1.91
C LYS A 149 -6.71 -6.94 -1.64
N ILE A 150 -5.60 -6.60 -2.28
CA ILE A 150 -4.30 -7.22 -2.03
C ILE A 150 -3.87 -7.00 -0.58
N PHE A 151 -3.87 -5.75 -0.10
CA PHE A 151 -3.47 -5.42 1.27
C PHE A 151 -4.43 -6.01 2.32
N ALA A 152 -5.71 -6.19 1.97
CA ALA A 152 -6.67 -6.91 2.81
C ALA A 152 -6.50 -8.45 2.79
N GLY A 153 -5.52 -8.98 2.04
CA GLY A 153 -5.27 -10.42 1.90
C GLY A 153 -6.32 -11.15 1.06
N LYS A 154 -7.03 -10.43 0.19
CA LYS A 154 -8.11 -10.93 -0.68
C LYS A 154 -7.64 -11.05 -2.13
N GLN A 155 -6.57 -11.81 -2.36
CA GLN A 155 -5.92 -11.95 -3.67
C GLN A 155 -6.89 -12.41 -4.78
N ASP A 156 -7.82 -13.32 -4.49
CA ASP A 156 -8.83 -13.77 -5.45
C ASP A 156 -9.80 -12.64 -5.87
N GLU A 157 -10.19 -11.77 -4.92
CA GLU A 157 -11.02 -10.61 -5.21
C GLU A 157 -10.22 -9.56 -6.01
N ALA A 158 -8.93 -9.37 -5.69
CA ALA A 158 -8.03 -8.47 -6.40
C ALA A 158 -7.86 -8.89 -7.87
N GLN A 159 -7.61 -10.18 -8.13
CA GLN A 159 -7.52 -10.70 -9.50
C GLN A 159 -8.82 -10.49 -10.26
N LYS A 160 -9.98 -10.78 -9.65
CA LYS A 160 -11.28 -10.56 -10.28
C LYS A 160 -11.53 -9.10 -10.61
N ALA A 161 -11.07 -8.17 -9.76
CA ALA A 161 -11.22 -6.73 -9.97
C ALA A 161 -10.54 -6.24 -11.25
N LEU A 162 -9.46 -6.90 -11.70
CA LEU A 162 -8.73 -6.55 -12.93
C LEU A 162 -9.11 -7.41 -14.13
N ILE A 163 -9.31 -8.71 -13.93
CA ILE A 163 -9.64 -9.66 -15.00
C ILE A 163 -11.03 -9.37 -15.57
N GLN A 164 -12.04 -9.08 -14.73
CA GLN A 164 -13.39 -8.86 -15.25
C GLN A 164 -13.50 -7.65 -16.19
N PRO A 165 -12.97 -6.46 -15.85
CA PRO A 165 -12.96 -5.34 -16.78
C PRO A 165 -12.13 -5.63 -18.04
N MET A 166 -11.00 -6.32 -17.93
CA MET A 166 -10.21 -6.76 -19.08
C MET A 166 -11.01 -7.67 -20.01
N MET A 167 -11.70 -8.70 -19.48
CA MET A 167 -12.54 -9.60 -20.27
C MET A 167 -13.70 -8.86 -20.94
N LYS A 168 -14.41 -8.00 -20.20
CA LYS A 168 -15.49 -7.17 -20.77
C LYS A 168 -14.98 -6.31 -21.91
N CYS A 169 -13.78 -5.76 -21.75
CA CYS A 169 -13.18 -4.89 -22.74
C CYS A 169 -12.68 -5.65 -23.98
N ALA A 170 -12.11 -6.85 -23.83
CA ALA A 170 -11.73 -7.72 -24.95
C ALA A 170 -12.94 -8.20 -25.75
N ILE A 171 -14.02 -8.57 -25.06
CA ILE A 171 -15.28 -9.03 -25.68
C ILE A 171 -16.01 -7.84 -26.33
N GLY A 172 -16.02 -6.67 -25.70
CA GLY A 172 -16.66 -5.46 -26.23
C GLY A 172 -15.93 -4.81 -27.41
N SER A 173 -14.60 -5.01 -27.52
CA SER A 173 -13.80 -4.52 -28.65
C SER A 173 -13.92 -5.42 -29.89
N GLY A 174 -14.42 -6.64 -29.75
CA GLY A 174 -14.72 -7.56 -30.86
C GLY A 174 -16.08 -7.35 -31.55
N GLY A 175 -16.86 -6.35 -31.12
CA GLY A 175 -18.24 -6.10 -31.58
C GLY A 175 -18.49 -4.77 -32.31
N SER A 176 -17.47 -3.92 -32.52
CA SER A 176 -17.60 -2.68 -33.32
C SER A 176 -16.98 -2.86 -34.70
N GLY A 177 -17.58 -3.77 -35.46
CA GLY A 177 -17.49 -3.83 -36.92
C GLY A 177 -18.91 -3.81 -37.47
N GLY A 178 -19.50 -2.61 -37.50
CA GLY A 178 -20.79 -2.31 -38.09
C GLY A 178 -20.75 -0.91 -38.67
#